data_AF-A0A8S2V7W9-F1
#
_entry.id   AF-A0A8S2V7W9-F1
#
_cell.length_a   1.000
_cell.length_b   1.000
_cell.length_c   1.000
_cell.angle_alpha   90.00
_cell.angle_beta   90.00
_cell.angle_gamma   90.00
#
_symmetry.space_group_name_H-M   'P 1'
#
loop_
_entity.id
_entity.type
_entity.pdbx_description
1 polymer ?
#
loop_
_entity_poly.entity_id
_entity_poly.type
_entity_poly.pdbx_seq_one_letter_code
_entity_poly.pdbx_strand_id
1 'polypeptide(L)'
;FAELQTDIGEMTNDLCHSGVPFHDYRIFCMKILFPNATDEEKYMMLHHVELPVNASRLNNIHQGLRLLGQLLYNKTFLLLLIQALEADKIRFRLFDRLTFASIISILLQDKLEYFTEILKILLADLIDKQLQQDRNNSKILLRSNESVAEKMLTNWFAFLLYHYIRDHAGSPLYILFQSVKQQIHKGPVDFVTSESRYSLSEDKLIRQHVDYNSLTILVSELDSKPVPVKVLSCDTITQVKEKILDTFYKGIPYSKRPNVDDFELGIVFCIKILFKTLFKKYVR
;
A
#
# COMPACT_ATOMS: atom_id res chain seq x y z
N PHE A 1 6.49 -8.94 -25.88
CA PHE A 1 7.80 -8.67 -25.24
C PHE A 1 8.37 -7.33 -25.70
N ALA A 2 8.61 -7.11 -26.99
CA ALA A 2 9.11 -5.82 -27.51
C ALA A 2 8.21 -4.62 -27.17
N GLU A 3 6.88 -4.74 -27.35
CA GLU A 3 5.92 -3.69 -26.96
C GLU A 3 5.91 -3.39 -25.45
N LEU A 4 6.20 -4.41 -24.63
CA LEU A 4 6.25 -4.24 -23.18
C LEU A 4 7.56 -3.53 -22.79
N GLN A 5 8.66 -3.81 -23.50
CA GLN A 5 9.93 -3.11 -23.30
C GLN A 5 9.88 -1.64 -23.73
N THR A 6 9.19 -1.29 -24.82
CA THR A 6 9.01 0.11 -25.23
C THR A 6 8.18 0.88 -24.21
N ASP A 7 7.11 0.29 -23.71
CA ASP A 7 6.25 0.92 -22.70
C ASP A 7 6.96 1.08 -21.35
N ILE A 8 7.80 0.10 -20.95
CA ILE A 8 8.68 0.25 -19.78
C ILE A 8 9.64 1.42 -19.94
N GLY A 9 10.20 1.62 -21.13
CA GLY A 9 11.06 2.77 -21.43
C GLY A 9 10.33 4.10 -21.24
N GLU A 10 9.11 4.22 -21.75
CA GLU A 10 8.26 5.41 -21.56
C GLU A 10 7.90 5.61 -20.08
N MET A 11 7.49 4.56 -19.37
CA MET A 11 7.21 4.61 -17.93
C MET A 11 8.42 5.04 -17.09
N THR A 12 9.61 4.57 -17.45
CA THR A 12 10.85 4.91 -16.73
C THR A 12 11.17 6.40 -16.92
N ASN A 13 10.99 6.92 -18.13
CA ASN A 13 11.14 8.36 -18.42
C ASN A 13 10.08 9.19 -17.68
N ASP A 14 8.83 8.75 -17.66
CA ASP A 14 7.75 9.41 -16.92
C ASP A 14 8.00 9.43 -15.40
N LEU A 15 8.56 8.35 -14.84
CA LEU A 15 8.97 8.26 -13.45
C LEU A 15 10.07 9.27 -13.11
N CYS A 16 11.06 9.44 -14.00
CA CYS A 16 12.13 10.42 -13.82
C CYS A 16 11.57 11.85 -13.70
N HIS A 17 10.46 12.16 -14.38
CA HIS A 17 9.81 13.46 -14.32
C HIS A 17 8.85 13.62 -13.13
N SER A 18 8.12 12.56 -12.77
CA SER A 18 7.04 12.63 -11.79
C SER A 18 7.44 12.23 -10.36
N GLY A 19 8.53 11.47 -10.23
CA GLY A 19 8.94 10.84 -8.97
C GLY A 19 8.04 9.68 -8.55
N VAL A 20 8.54 8.87 -7.61
CA VAL A 20 7.76 7.80 -6.98
C VAL A 20 6.98 8.38 -5.80
N PRO A 21 5.65 8.15 -5.69
CA PRO A 21 4.83 8.66 -4.61
C PRO A 21 5.04 7.84 -3.32
N PHE A 22 6.21 7.97 -2.69
CA PHE A 22 6.52 7.28 -1.45
C PHE A 22 5.63 7.76 -0.29
N HIS A 23 5.22 6.82 0.55
CA HIS A 23 4.72 7.17 1.87
C HIS A 23 5.85 7.72 2.74
N ASP A 24 5.52 8.68 3.60
CA ASP A 24 6.43 9.09 4.66
C ASP A 24 6.73 7.92 5.60
N TYR A 25 7.80 8.06 6.39
CA TYR A 25 8.27 7.02 7.29
C TYR A 25 7.18 6.55 8.26
N ARG A 26 6.39 7.46 8.81
CA ARG A 26 5.36 7.14 9.82
C ARG A 26 4.24 6.33 9.20
N ILE A 27 3.73 6.75 8.04
CA ILE A 27 2.67 6.04 7.31
C ILE A 27 3.18 4.68 6.85
N PHE A 28 4.42 4.60 6.35
CA PHE A 28 5.05 3.34 5.96
C PHE A 28 5.11 2.35 7.12
N CYS A 29 5.65 2.78 8.27
CA CYS A 29 5.72 1.94 9.47
C CYS A 29 4.32 1.53 9.93
N MET A 30 3.37 2.46 10.01
CA MET A 30 2.00 2.18 10.43
C MET A 30 1.32 1.11 9.57
N LYS A 31 1.48 1.17 8.24
CA LYS A 31 0.91 0.18 7.32
C LYS A 31 1.51 -1.22 7.49
N ILE A 32 2.79 -1.33 7.84
CA ILE A 32 3.48 -2.62 8.05
C ILE A 32 3.19 -3.20 9.44
N LEU A 33 3.18 -2.34 10.46
CA LEU A 33 3.01 -2.76 11.84
C LEU A 33 1.56 -3.15 12.13
N PHE A 34 0.60 -2.43 11.56
CA PHE A 34 -0.84 -2.64 11.76
C PHE A 34 -1.60 -2.72 10.42
N PRO A 35 -1.38 -3.78 9.62
CA PRO A 35 -2.04 -3.92 8.32
C PRO A 35 -3.57 -4.00 8.46
N ASN A 36 -4.05 -4.60 9.55
CA ASN A 36 -5.48 -4.85 9.80
C ASN A 36 -6.16 -3.72 10.60
N ALA A 37 -5.43 -2.67 11.00
CA ALA A 37 -6.04 -1.55 11.70
C ALA A 37 -6.92 -0.73 10.74
N THR A 38 -8.02 -0.20 11.26
CA THR A 38 -8.90 0.70 10.51
C THR A 38 -8.19 2.02 10.20
N ASP A 39 -8.71 2.78 9.23
CA ASP A 39 -8.14 4.09 8.92
C ASP A 39 -8.30 5.07 10.09
N GLU A 40 -9.37 4.93 10.88
CA GLU A 40 -9.58 5.67 12.13
C GLU A 40 -8.50 5.33 13.17
N GLU A 41 -8.23 4.05 13.42
CA GLU A 41 -7.19 3.62 14.36
C GLU A 41 -5.82 4.13 13.93
N LYS A 42 -5.49 4.02 12.63
CA LYS A 42 -4.24 4.55 12.08
C LYS A 42 -4.14 6.06 12.25
N TYR A 43 -5.23 6.80 12.02
CA TYR A 43 -5.30 8.24 12.24
C TYR A 43 -5.03 8.57 13.72
N MET A 44 -5.70 7.88 14.64
CA MET A 44 -5.53 8.09 16.09
C MET A 44 -4.11 7.80 16.57
N MET A 45 -3.41 6.86 15.94
CA MET A 45 -2.02 6.53 16.27
C MET A 45 -1.00 7.51 15.68
N LEU A 46 -1.31 8.12 14.52
CA LEU A 46 -0.44 9.09 13.84
C LEU A 46 -0.59 10.51 14.40
N HIS A 47 -1.75 10.82 14.99
CA HIS A 47 -2.09 12.13 15.50
C HIS A 47 -2.17 12.12 17.03
N HIS A 48 -1.75 13.21 17.67
CA HIS A 48 -1.97 13.39 19.11
C HIS A 48 -3.46 13.62 19.35
N VAL A 49 -4.16 12.60 19.81
CA VAL A 49 -5.57 12.71 20.15
C VAL A 49 -5.70 13.01 21.63
N GLU A 50 -6.32 14.14 21.94
CA GLU A 50 -6.64 14.50 23.31
C GLU A 50 -7.68 13.53 23.88
N LEU A 51 -7.34 12.88 24.99
CA LEU A 51 -8.26 12.01 25.68
C LEU A 51 -9.31 12.88 26.39
N PRO A 52 -10.62 12.59 26.22
CA PRO A 52 -11.69 13.36 26.85
C PRO A 52 -11.81 12.99 28.35
N VAL A 53 -10.78 13.32 29.13
CA VAL A 53 -10.67 13.02 30.56
C VAL A 53 -10.24 14.26 31.34
N ASN A 54 -10.71 14.37 32.58
CA ASN A 54 -10.40 15.50 33.46
C ASN A 54 -8.88 15.61 33.70
N ALA A 55 -8.37 16.82 33.90
CA ALA A 55 -6.94 17.10 34.03
C ALA A 55 -6.22 16.27 35.12
N SER A 56 -6.87 16.00 36.25
CA SER A 56 -6.30 15.16 37.32
C SER A 56 -6.13 13.71 36.88
N ARG A 57 -7.11 13.15 36.18
CA ARG A 57 -7.05 11.78 35.63
C ARG A 57 -6.03 11.69 34.51
N LEU A 58 -5.94 12.71 33.67
CA LEU A 58 -4.93 12.81 32.61
C LEU A 58 -3.52 12.73 33.20
N ASN A 59 -3.25 13.49 34.28
CA ASN A 59 -1.96 13.47 34.94
C ASN A 59 -1.61 12.09 35.52
N ASN A 60 -2.58 11.43 36.15
CA ASN A 60 -2.39 10.06 36.66
C ASN A 60 -2.09 9.06 35.55
N ILE A 61 -2.77 9.18 34.40
CA ILE A 61 -2.52 8.33 33.22
C ILE A 61 -1.11 8.57 32.70
N HIS A 62 -0.68 9.82 32.53
CA HIS A 62 0.68 10.13 32.07
C HIS A 62 1.74 9.62 33.05
N GLN A 63 1.52 9.76 34.36
CA GLN A 63 2.43 9.22 35.37
C GLN A 63 2.52 7.69 35.29
N GLY A 64 1.38 7.00 35.17
CA GLY A 64 1.32 5.54 35.01
C GLY A 64 2.06 5.07 33.74
N LEU A 65 1.82 5.73 32.61
CA LEU A 65 2.49 5.42 31.34
C LEU A 65 4.01 5.66 31.42
N ARG A 66 4.45 6.70 32.14
CA ARG A 66 5.87 6.96 32.36
C ARG A 66 6.53 5.85 33.17
N LEU A 67 5.89 5.39 34.26
CA LEU A 67 6.39 4.29 35.08
C LEU A 67 6.39 2.97 34.29
N LEU A 68 5.35 2.71 33.49
CA LEU A 68 5.32 1.57 32.59
C LEU A 68 6.48 1.62 31.57
N GLY A 69 6.75 2.78 30.99
CA GLY A 69 7.90 2.97 30.10
C GLY A 69 9.22 2.62 30.78
N GLN A 70 9.41 3.00 32.05
CA GLN A 70 10.60 2.63 32.82
C GLN A 70 10.73 1.11 33.01
N LEU A 71 9.62 0.41 33.25
CA LEU A 71 9.61 -1.05 33.34
C LEU A 71 9.95 -1.71 32.00
N LEU A 72 9.43 -1.19 30.88
CA LEU A 72 9.73 -1.71 29.54
C LEU A 72 11.21 -1.53 29.15
N TYR A 73 11.89 -0.52 29.70
CA TYR A 73 13.34 -0.35 29.56
C TYR A 73 14.16 -1.22 30.51
N ASN A 74 13.53 -1.98 31.40
CA ASN A 74 14.21 -3.03 32.16
C ASN A 74 14.22 -4.33 31.34
N LYS A 75 15.42 -4.73 30.91
CA LYS A 75 15.67 -5.90 30.08
C LYS A 75 15.03 -7.18 30.61
N THR A 76 15.24 -7.47 31.90
CA THR A 76 14.72 -8.68 32.55
C THR A 76 13.20 -8.66 32.59
N PHE A 77 12.61 -7.52 32.96
CA PHE A 77 11.16 -7.37 33.01
C PHE A 77 10.52 -7.61 31.64
N LEU A 78 11.03 -6.96 30.59
CA LEU A 78 10.44 -7.07 29.26
C LEU A 78 10.53 -8.51 28.71
N LEU A 79 11.67 -9.18 28.87
CA LEU A 79 11.84 -10.57 28.46
C LEU A 79 10.87 -11.50 29.20
N LEU A 80 10.75 -11.35 30.52
CA LEU A 80 9.82 -12.14 31.33
C LEU A 80 8.35 -11.86 30.98
N LEU A 81 8.01 -10.60 30.70
CA LEU A 81 6.66 -10.23 30.28
C LEU A 81 6.28 -10.92 28.97
N ILE A 82 7.16 -10.85 27.96
CA ILE A 82 6.95 -11.50 26.66
C ILE A 82 6.80 -13.01 26.85
N GLN A 83 7.71 -13.64 27.60
CA GLN A 83 7.68 -15.07 27.88
C GLN A 83 6.40 -15.49 28.59
N ALA A 84 5.94 -14.73 29.59
CA ALA A 84 4.73 -15.02 30.33
C ALA A 84 3.46 -14.92 29.46
N LEU A 85 3.39 -13.91 28.59
CA LEU A 85 2.27 -13.75 27.66
C LEU A 85 2.25 -14.88 26.62
N GLU A 86 3.40 -15.22 26.04
CA GLU A 86 3.48 -16.29 25.03
C GLU A 86 3.25 -17.71 25.59
N ALA A 87 3.52 -17.92 26.88
CA ALA A 87 3.22 -19.19 27.55
C ALA A 87 1.71 -19.46 27.59
N ASP A 88 0.88 -18.42 27.66
CA ASP A 88 -0.57 -18.53 27.73
C ASP A 88 -1.23 -18.43 26.35
N LYS A 89 -1.02 -19.47 25.53
CA LYS A 89 -1.52 -19.51 24.13
C LYS A 89 -3.05 -19.48 24.03
N ILE A 90 -3.80 -19.80 25.09
CA ILE A 90 -5.26 -19.84 25.08
C ILE A 90 -5.83 -18.42 25.15
N ARG A 91 -5.31 -17.60 26.06
CA ARG A 91 -5.76 -16.21 26.23
C ARG A 91 -5.05 -15.26 25.28
N PHE A 92 -3.78 -15.52 24.97
CA PHE A 92 -2.98 -14.68 24.08
C PHE A 92 -2.97 -15.24 22.65
N ARG A 93 -4.03 -14.91 21.92
CA ARG A 93 -4.27 -15.36 20.54
C ARG A 93 -3.23 -14.77 19.59
N LEU A 94 -3.13 -15.35 18.39
CA LEU A 94 -2.19 -14.90 17.37
C LEU A 94 -2.34 -13.40 17.05
N PHE A 95 -3.56 -12.91 16.86
CA PHE A 95 -3.79 -11.50 16.58
C PHE A 95 -3.31 -10.57 17.70
N ASP A 96 -3.62 -10.89 18.95
CA ASP A 96 -3.20 -10.12 20.13
C ASP A 96 -1.68 -10.10 20.26
N ARG A 97 -1.04 -11.24 19.94
CA ARG A 97 0.41 -11.40 19.94
C ARG A 97 1.11 -10.52 18.92
N LEU A 98 0.63 -10.53 17.68
CA LEU A 98 1.22 -9.71 16.62
C LEU A 98 1.00 -8.21 16.87
N THR A 99 -0.16 -7.86 17.42
CA THR A 99 -0.49 -6.48 17.81
C THR A 99 0.41 -6.01 18.95
N PHE A 100 0.57 -6.82 20.00
CA PHE A 100 1.47 -6.53 21.12
C PHE A 100 2.92 -6.36 20.65
N ALA A 101 3.41 -7.24 19.78
CA ALA A 101 4.73 -7.14 19.19
C ALA A 101 4.93 -5.81 18.44
N SER A 102 3.94 -5.37 17.66
CA SER A 102 3.96 -4.06 16.98
C SER A 102 3.95 -2.88 17.94
N ILE A 103 3.15 -2.92 19.01
CA ILE A 103 3.12 -1.87 20.03
C ILE A 103 4.48 -1.75 20.73
N ILE A 104 5.04 -2.88 21.19
CA ILE A 104 6.38 -2.90 21.81
C ILE A 104 7.44 -2.41 20.83
N SER A 105 7.37 -2.78 19.55
CA SER A 105 8.33 -2.33 18.54
C SER A 105 8.33 -0.80 18.40
N ILE A 106 7.15 -0.16 18.40
CA ILE A 106 7.04 1.31 18.35
C ILE A 106 7.57 1.95 19.63
N LEU A 107 7.21 1.43 20.80
CA LEU A 107 7.67 1.98 22.07
C LEU A 107 9.20 1.94 22.22
N LEU A 108 9.85 0.98 21.56
CA LEU A 108 11.30 0.81 21.58
C LEU A 108 12.00 1.42 20.35
N GLN A 109 11.25 2.02 19.42
CA GLN A 109 11.78 2.57 18.17
C GLN A 109 12.78 3.70 18.41
N ASP A 110 12.59 4.52 19.44
CA ASP A 110 13.53 5.60 19.80
C ASP A 110 14.85 5.07 20.41
N LYS A 111 14.91 3.78 20.76
CA LYS A 111 16.09 3.11 21.31
C LYS A 111 16.39 1.80 20.58
N LEU A 112 16.64 1.89 19.28
CA LEU A 112 16.89 0.73 18.41
C LEU A 112 18.02 -0.19 18.89
N GLU A 113 19.04 0.32 19.58
CA GLU A 113 20.09 -0.51 20.18
C GLU A 113 19.52 -1.49 21.22
N TYR A 114 18.73 -0.97 22.17
CA TYR A 114 18.04 -1.78 23.17
C TYR A 114 17.03 -2.73 22.54
N PHE A 115 16.25 -2.26 21.56
CA PHE A 115 15.32 -3.09 20.81
C PHE A 115 16.03 -4.27 20.13
N THR A 116 17.19 -4.02 19.51
CA THR A 116 18.01 -5.05 18.85
C THR A 116 18.57 -6.05 19.85
N GLU A 117 19.00 -5.60 21.03
CA GLU A 117 19.44 -6.52 22.09
C GLU A 117 18.33 -7.46 22.56
N ILE A 118 17.15 -6.93 22.84
CA ILE A 118 15.99 -7.72 23.25
C ILE A 118 15.61 -8.72 22.15
N LEU A 119 15.54 -8.25 20.91
CA LEU A 119 15.22 -9.08 19.76
C LEU A 119 16.20 -10.24 19.57
N LYS A 120 17.51 -10.00 19.70
CA LYS A 120 18.54 -11.06 19.62
C LYS A 120 18.32 -12.16 20.65
N ILE A 121 18.00 -11.79 21.88
CA ILE A 121 17.76 -12.75 22.97
C ILE A 121 16.48 -13.55 22.70
N LEU A 122 15.40 -12.87 22.33
CA LEU A 122 14.12 -13.53 22.01
C LEU A 122 14.26 -14.51 20.83
N LEU A 123 15.02 -14.13 19.79
CA LEU A 123 15.30 -15.01 18.66
C LEU A 123 16.16 -16.21 19.05
N ALA A 124 17.19 -16.01 19.89
CA ALA A 124 18.00 -17.11 20.41
C ALA A 124 17.14 -18.10 21.20
N ASP A 125 16.30 -17.61 22.11
CA ASP A 125 15.37 -18.43 22.89
C ASP A 125 14.36 -19.17 21.99
N LEU A 126 13.87 -18.52 20.94
CA LEU A 126 12.96 -19.13 19.97
C LEU A 126 13.64 -20.28 19.23
N ILE A 127 14.87 -20.07 18.76
CA ILE A 127 15.69 -21.08 18.09
C ILE A 127 15.92 -22.28 19.01
N ASP A 128 16.35 -22.03 20.25
CA ASP A 128 16.64 -23.09 21.22
C ASP A 128 15.39 -23.92 21.54
N LYS A 129 14.24 -23.27 21.78
CA LYS A 129 12.96 -23.97 22.02
C LYS A 129 12.56 -24.83 20.82
N GLN A 130 12.72 -24.33 19.61
CA GLN A 130 12.31 -25.04 18.41
C GLN A 130 13.24 -26.23 18.10
N LEU A 131 14.55 -26.08 18.32
CA LEU A 131 15.52 -27.18 18.22
C LEU A 131 15.28 -28.27 19.27
N GLN A 132 14.81 -27.91 20.47
CA GLN A 132 14.44 -28.86 21.51
C GLN A 132 13.16 -29.63 21.18
N GLN A 133 12.17 -28.97 20.58
CA GLN A 133 10.88 -29.57 20.27
C GLN A 133 10.92 -30.48 19.02
N ASP A 134 11.73 -30.15 18.00
CA ASP A 134 11.64 -30.85 16.72
C ASP A 134 13.00 -30.89 15.96
N ARG A 135 13.89 -31.82 16.36
CA ARG A 135 15.26 -31.95 15.81
C ARG A 135 15.33 -32.18 14.29
N ASN A 136 14.27 -32.73 13.68
CA ASN A 136 14.21 -33.02 12.25
C ASN A 136 13.65 -31.87 11.41
N ASN A 137 13.22 -30.77 12.04
CA ASN A 137 12.43 -29.72 11.40
C ASN A 137 13.10 -28.32 11.46
N SER A 138 14.42 -28.28 11.63
CA SER A 138 15.22 -27.04 11.67
C SER A 138 15.05 -26.16 10.42
N LYS A 139 14.55 -26.71 9.30
CA LYS A 139 14.26 -25.99 8.06
C LYS A 139 12.95 -25.19 8.10
N ILE A 140 12.13 -25.29 9.15
CA ILE A 140 10.81 -24.61 9.27
C ILE A 140 10.87 -23.40 10.22
N LEU A 141 12.02 -23.14 10.85
CA LEU A 141 12.24 -21.99 11.72
C LEU A 141 11.95 -20.66 10.97
N LEU A 142 11.25 -19.72 11.64
CA LEU A 142 10.82 -18.40 11.11
C LEU A 142 9.84 -18.43 9.91
N ARG A 143 9.13 -19.54 9.66
CA ARG A 143 8.27 -19.65 8.47
C ARG A 143 6.86 -19.06 8.64
N SER A 144 6.31 -19.03 9.84
CA SER A 144 4.88 -18.71 10.03
C SER A 144 4.57 -17.39 10.76
N ASN A 145 5.58 -16.62 11.19
CA ASN A 145 5.37 -15.32 11.86
C ASN A 145 4.34 -15.42 13.00
N GLU A 146 4.52 -16.43 13.85
CA GLU A 146 3.57 -16.79 14.91
C GLU A 146 4.03 -16.35 16.29
N SER A 147 5.28 -15.94 16.46
CA SER A 147 5.83 -15.45 17.73
C SER A 147 5.95 -13.92 17.77
N VAL A 148 6.00 -13.38 18.99
CA VAL A 148 6.34 -11.98 19.25
C VAL A 148 7.71 -11.65 18.65
N ALA A 149 8.67 -12.56 18.78
CA ALA A 149 10.03 -12.38 18.25
C ALA A 149 10.05 -12.25 16.73
N GLU A 150 9.37 -13.13 15.99
CA GLU A 150 9.27 -13.07 14.52
C GLU A 150 8.60 -11.77 14.04
N LYS A 151 7.53 -11.35 14.72
CA LYS A 151 6.85 -10.10 14.37
C LYS A 151 7.70 -8.88 14.69
N MET A 152 8.37 -8.85 15.84
CA MET A 152 9.35 -7.81 16.18
C MET A 152 10.49 -7.75 15.17
N LEU A 153 10.97 -8.90 14.66
CA LEU A 153 11.98 -8.95 13.61
C LEU A 153 11.49 -8.31 12.30
N THR A 154 10.25 -8.60 11.90
CA THR A 154 9.63 -7.97 10.72
C THR A 154 9.55 -6.44 10.90
N ASN A 155 9.14 -5.99 12.08
CA ASN A 155 9.04 -4.56 12.39
C ASN A 155 10.43 -3.89 12.45
N TRP A 156 11.44 -4.57 12.99
CA TRP A 156 12.83 -4.13 13.01
C TRP A 156 13.37 -3.91 11.60
N PHE A 157 13.13 -4.86 10.69
CA PHE A 157 13.48 -4.69 9.28
C PHE A 157 12.74 -3.51 8.65
N ALA A 158 11.46 -3.30 8.96
CA ALA A 158 10.72 -2.16 8.46
C ALA A 158 11.35 -0.83 8.90
N PHE A 159 11.76 -0.70 10.16
CA PHE A 159 12.41 0.52 10.65
C PHE A 159 13.74 0.81 9.95
N LEU A 160 14.57 -0.22 9.75
CA LEU A 160 15.93 -0.05 9.22
C LEU A 160 15.98 0.02 7.69
N LEU A 161 15.11 -0.70 7.00
CA LEU A 161 15.14 -0.80 5.54
C LEU A 161 14.30 0.27 4.86
N TYR A 162 13.62 1.17 5.59
CA TYR A 162 12.84 2.24 4.97
C TYR A 162 13.67 3.10 4.01
N HIS A 163 14.85 3.56 4.44
CA HIS A 163 15.74 4.37 3.60
C HIS A 163 16.23 3.57 2.38
N TYR A 164 16.63 2.31 2.58
CA TYR A 164 17.03 1.45 1.46
C TYR A 164 15.89 1.24 0.44
N ILE A 165 14.66 1.05 0.91
CA ILE A 165 13.49 0.94 0.04
C ILE A 165 13.26 2.27 -0.68
N ARG A 166 13.29 3.40 0.01
CA ARG A 166 13.07 4.71 -0.59
C ARG A 166 14.13 5.06 -1.65
N ASP A 167 15.38 4.78 -1.35
CA ASP A 167 16.52 5.29 -2.13
C ASP A 167 16.98 4.31 -3.22
N HIS A 168 16.71 3.01 -3.08
CA HIS A 168 17.21 1.98 -3.99
C HIS A 168 16.13 1.03 -4.53
N ALA A 169 15.35 0.37 -3.67
CA ALA A 169 14.46 -0.69 -4.11
C ALA A 169 13.08 -0.21 -4.60
N GLY A 170 12.69 1.01 -4.22
CA GLY A 170 11.33 1.52 -4.39
C GLY A 170 11.00 1.92 -5.81
N SER A 171 11.94 2.53 -6.53
CA SER A 171 11.75 2.88 -7.94
C SER A 171 11.55 1.64 -8.82
N PRO A 172 12.42 0.61 -8.78
CA PRO A 172 12.19 -0.64 -9.50
C PRO A 172 10.85 -1.31 -9.15
N LEU A 173 10.49 -1.33 -7.85
CA LEU A 173 9.23 -1.90 -7.40
C LEU A 173 8.01 -1.14 -7.95
N TYR A 174 8.08 0.19 -7.96
CA TYR A 174 7.01 1.03 -8.49
C TYR A 174 6.88 0.91 -10.02
N ILE A 175 8.00 0.82 -10.74
CA ILE A 175 8.00 0.55 -12.19
C ILE A 175 7.35 -0.80 -12.47
N LEU A 176 7.70 -1.85 -11.71
CA LEU A 176 7.07 -3.16 -11.86
C LEU A 176 5.56 -3.09 -11.65
N PHE A 177 5.11 -2.44 -10.57
CA PHE A 177 3.68 -2.23 -10.30
C PHE A 177 2.98 -1.51 -11.46
N GLN A 178 3.54 -0.39 -11.94
CA GLN A 178 2.97 0.36 -13.05
C GLN A 178 2.93 -0.46 -14.33
N SER A 179 3.98 -1.24 -14.60
CA SER A 179 4.08 -2.10 -15.78
C SER A 179 3.01 -3.19 -15.78
N VAL A 180 2.81 -3.84 -14.64
CA VAL A 180 1.75 -4.85 -14.49
C VAL A 180 0.38 -4.21 -14.63
N LYS A 181 0.13 -3.06 -13.97
CA LYS A 181 -1.14 -2.34 -14.06
C LYS A 181 -1.47 -1.96 -15.52
N GLN A 182 -0.52 -1.35 -16.23
CA GLN A 182 -0.70 -0.99 -17.63
C GLN A 182 -0.93 -2.20 -18.52
N GLN A 183 -0.16 -3.28 -18.32
CA GLN A 183 -0.29 -4.50 -19.11
C GLN A 183 -1.66 -5.14 -18.93
N ILE A 184 -2.21 -5.15 -17.71
CA ILE A 184 -3.56 -5.63 -17.43
C ILE A 184 -4.60 -4.75 -18.15
N HIS A 185 -4.46 -3.42 -18.07
CA HIS A 185 -5.42 -2.45 -18.64
C HIS A 185 -5.41 -2.34 -20.17
N LYS A 186 -4.43 -2.96 -20.85
CA LYS A 186 -4.42 -3.09 -22.32
C LYS A 186 -5.51 -4.03 -22.84
N GLY A 187 -6.00 -4.95 -22.01
CA GLY A 187 -7.01 -5.93 -22.38
C GLY A 187 -8.28 -5.77 -21.54
N PRO A 188 -9.36 -6.49 -21.91
CA PRO A 188 -10.58 -6.51 -21.12
C PRO A 188 -10.32 -6.94 -19.67
N VAL A 189 -10.94 -6.23 -18.74
CA VAL A 189 -10.98 -6.55 -17.31
C VAL A 189 -12.44 -6.59 -16.90
N ASP A 190 -12.89 -7.72 -16.37
CA ASP A 190 -14.24 -7.84 -15.82
C ASP A 190 -14.28 -7.10 -14.48
N PHE A 191 -15.13 -6.08 -14.41
CA PHE A 191 -15.31 -5.24 -13.22
C PHE A 191 -15.85 -6.01 -12.01
N VAL A 192 -16.67 -7.05 -12.21
CA VAL A 192 -17.30 -7.80 -11.11
C VAL A 192 -16.36 -8.86 -10.54
N THR A 193 -15.74 -9.67 -11.41
CA THR A 193 -14.89 -10.79 -10.99
C THR A 193 -13.42 -10.40 -10.78
N SER A 194 -13.02 -9.23 -11.31
CA SER A 194 -11.63 -8.77 -11.43
C SER A 194 -10.74 -9.72 -12.26
N GLU A 195 -11.35 -10.54 -13.12
CA GLU A 195 -10.60 -11.32 -14.11
C GLU A 195 -10.10 -10.41 -15.24
N SER A 196 -8.94 -10.71 -15.81
CA SER A 196 -8.39 -9.93 -16.91
C SER A 196 -7.80 -10.80 -18.02
N ARG A 197 -7.82 -10.28 -19.25
CA ARG A 197 -7.26 -10.99 -20.42
C ARG A 197 -5.75 -11.21 -20.34
N TYR A 198 -5.05 -10.28 -19.68
CA TYR A 198 -3.59 -10.27 -19.50
C TYR A 198 -3.17 -10.52 -18.05
N SER A 199 -3.98 -11.26 -17.29
CA SER A 199 -3.64 -11.66 -15.92
C SER A 199 -2.34 -12.47 -15.88
N LEU A 200 -1.52 -12.23 -14.85
CA LEU A 200 -0.37 -13.08 -14.52
C LEU A 200 -0.76 -14.32 -13.69
N SER A 201 -1.98 -14.34 -13.14
CA SER A 201 -2.54 -15.46 -12.39
C SER A 201 -3.52 -16.23 -13.27
N GLU A 202 -3.36 -17.56 -13.33
CA GLU A 202 -4.23 -18.45 -14.10
C GLU A 202 -5.69 -18.41 -13.61
N ASP A 203 -5.88 -18.28 -12.29
CA ASP A 203 -7.20 -18.21 -11.65
C ASP A 203 -7.95 -16.90 -11.95
N LYS A 204 -7.23 -15.88 -12.41
CA LYS A 204 -7.78 -14.55 -12.75
C LYS A 204 -7.76 -14.28 -14.25
N LEU A 205 -7.57 -15.32 -15.07
CA LEU A 205 -7.50 -15.19 -16.52
C LEU A 205 -8.89 -15.31 -17.15
N ILE A 206 -9.30 -14.30 -17.92
CA ILE A 206 -10.50 -14.42 -18.76
C ILE A 206 -10.23 -15.45 -19.86
N ARG A 207 -10.92 -16.59 -19.79
CA ARG A 207 -10.84 -17.67 -20.79
C ARG A 207 -11.84 -17.51 -21.93
N GLN A 208 -12.86 -16.68 -21.74
CA GLN A 208 -13.90 -16.43 -22.73
C GLN A 208 -13.37 -15.52 -23.84
N HIS A 209 -13.90 -15.71 -25.05
CA HIS A 209 -13.64 -14.78 -26.15
C HIS A 209 -14.46 -13.52 -25.94
N VAL A 210 -13.78 -12.38 -25.83
CA VAL A 210 -14.40 -11.05 -25.71
C VAL A 210 -13.91 -10.22 -26.87
N ASP A 211 -14.83 -9.77 -27.71
CA ASP A 211 -14.53 -8.83 -28.78
C ASP A 211 -14.40 -7.42 -28.20
N TYR A 212 -13.29 -6.74 -28.48
CA TYR A 212 -13.05 -5.37 -28.02
C TYR A 212 -12.21 -4.60 -29.01
N ASN A 213 -12.41 -3.28 -29.05
CA ASN A 213 -11.63 -2.35 -29.83
C ASN A 213 -10.94 -1.34 -28.90
N SER A 214 -9.70 -0.99 -29.21
CA SER A 214 -9.03 0.13 -28.55
C SER A 214 -9.55 1.45 -29.12
N LEU A 215 -10.00 2.35 -28.24
CA LEU A 215 -10.53 3.67 -28.56
C LEU A 215 -9.64 4.74 -27.93
N THR A 216 -9.47 5.87 -28.60
CA THR A 216 -8.84 7.05 -28.01
C THR A 216 -9.90 8.14 -27.85
N ILE A 217 -10.25 8.46 -26.62
CA ILE A 217 -11.19 9.53 -26.29
C ILE A 217 -10.44 10.81 -25.94
N LEU A 218 -11.00 11.96 -26.29
CA LEU A 218 -10.46 13.26 -25.93
C LEU A 218 -11.23 13.79 -24.72
N VAL A 219 -10.53 13.95 -23.59
CA VAL A 219 -11.15 14.33 -22.31
C VAL A 219 -10.65 15.72 -21.92
N SER A 220 -11.55 16.59 -21.49
CA SER A 220 -11.23 17.94 -21.04
C SER A 220 -11.97 18.24 -19.75
N GLU A 221 -11.29 18.85 -18.78
CA GLU A 221 -11.94 19.62 -17.72
C GLU A 221 -12.50 20.91 -18.33
N LEU A 222 -13.55 21.51 -17.74
CA LEU A 222 -14.18 22.73 -18.28
C LEU A 222 -13.09 23.76 -18.66
N ASP A 223 -13.07 24.19 -19.92
CA ASP A 223 -12.15 25.18 -20.51
C ASP A 223 -10.65 24.79 -20.59
N SER A 224 -10.31 23.52 -20.34
CA SER A 224 -8.93 23.01 -20.49
C SER A 224 -8.64 22.49 -21.91
N LYS A 225 -7.37 22.20 -22.19
CA LYS A 225 -7.00 21.51 -23.44
C LYS A 225 -7.40 20.03 -23.35
N PRO A 226 -8.02 19.47 -24.39
CA PRO A 226 -8.38 18.06 -24.39
C PRO A 226 -7.14 17.17 -24.39
N VAL A 227 -7.13 16.19 -23.50
CA VAL A 227 -6.08 15.18 -23.35
C VAL A 227 -6.56 13.86 -23.94
N PRO A 228 -5.78 13.19 -24.80
CA PRO A 228 -6.13 11.87 -25.32
C PRO A 228 -5.97 10.79 -24.24
N VAL A 229 -7.01 9.98 -24.05
CA VAL A 229 -7.01 8.83 -23.13
C VAL A 229 -7.36 7.57 -23.92
N LYS A 230 -6.55 6.53 -23.80
CA LYS A 230 -6.81 5.22 -24.42
C LYS A 230 -7.72 4.39 -23.52
N VAL A 231 -8.81 3.89 -24.08
CA VAL A 231 -9.81 3.04 -23.41
C VAL A 231 -10.18 1.87 -24.33
N LEU A 232 -10.95 0.92 -23.80
CA LEU A 232 -11.48 -0.21 -24.56
C LEU A 232 -12.99 -0.04 -24.72
N SER A 233 -13.53 -0.52 -25.83
CA SER A 233 -14.98 -0.48 -26.11
C SER A 233 -15.83 -1.25 -25.09
N CYS A 234 -15.21 -2.16 -24.34
CA CYS A 234 -15.84 -2.99 -23.32
C CYS A 234 -15.60 -2.49 -21.88
N ASP A 235 -14.84 -1.39 -21.69
CA ASP A 235 -14.64 -0.82 -20.36
C ASP A 235 -15.97 -0.31 -19.78
N THR A 236 -16.18 -0.53 -18.48
CA THR A 236 -17.27 0.14 -17.76
C THR A 236 -17.00 1.63 -17.61
N ILE A 237 -18.04 2.41 -17.32
CA ILE A 237 -17.90 3.86 -17.07
C ILE A 237 -16.89 4.11 -15.94
N THR A 238 -16.92 3.32 -14.87
CA THR A 238 -15.99 3.41 -13.74
C THR A 238 -14.55 3.16 -14.19
N GLN A 239 -14.29 2.11 -14.99
CA GLN A 239 -12.96 1.83 -15.52
C GLN A 239 -12.46 2.94 -16.45
N VAL A 240 -13.34 3.54 -17.26
CA VAL A 240 -13.01 4.71 -18.09
C VAL A 240 -12.61 5.88 -17.20
N LYS A 241 -13.37 6.18 -16.14
CA LYS A 241 -13.04 7.24 -15.18
C LYS A 241 -11.68 6.99 -14.51
N GLU A 242 -11.37 5.75 -14.12
CA GLU A 242 -10.07 5.39 -13.54
C GLU A 242 -8.92 5.64 -14.52
N LYS A 243 -9.07 5.25 -15.79
CA LYS A 243 -8.07 5.50 -16.85
C LYS A 243 -7.87 7.00 -17.11
N ILE A 244 -8.94 7.79 -17.00
CA ILE A 244 -8.87 9.26 -17.06
C ILE A 244 -8.08 9.81 -15.87
N LEU A 245 -8.40 9.40 -14.64
CA LEU A 245 -7.67 9.85 -13.45
C LEU A 245 -6.20 9.49 -13.50
N ASP A 246 -5.85 8.29 -13.97
CA ASP A 246 -4.46 7.87 -14.14
C ASP A 246 -3.71 8.74 -15.16
N THR A 247 -4.40 9.25 -16.18
CA THR A 247 -3.80 10.13 -17.20
C THR A 247 -3.66 11.56 -16.68
N PHE A 248 -4.70 12.12 -16.06
CA PHE A 248 -4.71 13.52 -15.59
C PHE A 248 -3.86 13.72 -14.33
N TYR A 249 -3.90 12.78 -13.40
CA TYR A 249 -3.20 12.85 -12.12
C TYR A 249 -1.95 11.98 -12.09
N LYS A 250 -1.34 11.76 -13.27
CA LYS A 250 -0.05 11.06 -13.39
C LYS A 250 0.99 11.75 -12.50
N GLY A 251 1.69 10.98 -11.67
CA GLY A 251 2.65 11.51 -10.69
C GLY A 251 2.07 12.02 -9.37
N ILE A 252 0.76 12.25 -9.29
CA ILE A 252 0.11 12.65 -8.03
C ILE A 252 -0.21 11.40 -7.20
N PRO A 253 0.13 11.36 -5.90
CA PRO A 253 -0.21 10.24 -5.03
C PRO A 253 -1.71 9.94 -5.04
N TYR A 254 -2.09 8.67 -5.07
CA TYR A 254 -3.48 8.24 -5.16
C TYR A 254 -4.39 8.89 -4.09
N SER A 255 -3.91 9.02 -2.86
CA SER A 255 -4.68 9.63 -1.75
C SER A 255 -4.95 11.13 -1.89
N LYS A 256 -4.35 11.81 -2.86
CA LYS A 256 -4.60 13.23 -3.18
C LYS A 256 -5.44 13.41 -4.44
N ARG A 257 -5.84 12.32 -5.10
CA ARG A 257 -6.67 12.35 -6.29
C ARG A 257 -8.15 12.38 -5.88
N PRO A 258 -9.03 12.97 -6.70
CA PRO A 258 -10.47 12.84 -6.49
C PRO A 258 -10.90 11.38 -6.61
N ASN A 259 -11.97 11.00 -5.92
CA ASN A 259 -12.57 9.69 -6.06
C ASN A 259 -13.31 9.61 -7.42
N VAL A 260 -13.39 8.39 -7.97
CA VAL A 260 -14.15 8.08 -9.19
C VAL A 260 -15.62 8.47 -9.07
N ASP A 261 -16.16 8.45 -7.85
CA ASP A 261 -17.53 8.82 -7.55
C ASP A 261 -17.75 10.34 -7.43
N ASP A 262 -16.68 11.13 -7.34
CA ASP A 262 -16.77 12.59 -7.13
C ASP A 262 -17.07 13.37 -8.41
N PHE A 263 -17.02 12.73 -9.59
CA PHE A 263 -17.23 13.40 -10.88
C PHE A 263 -18.00 12.53 -11.87
N GLU A 264 -18.72 13.19 -12.78
CA GLU A 264 -19.48 12.55 -13.86
C GLU A 264 -18.86 12.82 -15.23
N LEU A 265 -19.02 11.85 -16.14
CA LEU A 265 -18.56 12.00 -17.52
C LEU A 265 -19.70 12.55 -18.38
N GLY A 266 -19.54 13.78 -18.87
CA GLY A 266 -20.41 14.36 -19.89
C GLY A 266 -19.89 14.07 -21.30
N ILE A 267 -20.73 13.56 -22.19
CA ILE A 267 -20.37 13.39 -23.60
C ILE A 267 -20.67 14.70 -24.34
N VAL A 268 -19.63 15.36 -24.84
CA VAL A 268 -19.77 16.52 -25.72
C VAL A 268 -19.76 16.04 -27.16
N PHE A 269 -20.93 16.00 -27.79
CA PHE A 269 -21.02 15.80 -29.25
C PHE A 269 -20.56 17.08 -29.96
N CYS A 270 -19.26 17.18 -30.26
CA CYS A 270 -18.77 18.17 -31.21
C CYS A 270 -19.21 17.76 -32.62
N ILE A 271 -20.41 18.17 -33.03
CA ILE A 271 -20.76 18.23 -34.45
C ILE A 271 -19.88 19.32 -35.07
N LYS A 272 -18.67 18.97 -35.50
CA LYS A 272 -17.92 19.81 -36.44
C LYS A 272 -18.65 19.72 -37.78
N ILE A 273 -19.63 20.61 -37.99
CA ILE A 273 -20.08 20.93 -39.34
C ILE A 273 -18.88 21.54 -40.06
N LEU A 274 -18.21 20.73 -40.87
CA LEU A 274 -17.25 21.21 -41.86
C LEU A 274 -18.02 22.12 -42.81
N PHE A 275 -18.02 23.43 -42.56
CA PHE A 275 -18.40 24.43 -43.55
C PHE A 275 -17.32 24.48 -44.64
N LYS A 276 -17.27 23.42 -45.45
CA LYS A 276 -16.54 23.42 -46.72
C LYS A 276 -17.51 23.90 -47.79
N THR A 277 -17.44 25.20 -48.10
CA THR A 277 -17.88 25.79 -49.38
C THR A 277 -19.39 25.74 -49.70
N LEU A 278 -20.18 26.65 -49.12
CA LEU A 278 -21.50 27.05 -49.64
C LEU A 278 -21.64 28.58 -49.74
N PHE A 279 -20.64 29.24 -50.34
CA PHE A 279 -20.80 30.60 -50.87
C PHE A 279 -20.16 30.68 -52.25
N LYS A 280 -20.81 30.05 -53.25
CA LYS A 280 -20.57 30.31 -54.68
C LYS A 280 -21.75 29.84 -55.53
N LYS A 281 -22.92 30.47 -55.32
CA LYS A 281 -23.97 30.64 -56.34
C LYS A 281 -25.04 31.56 -55.76
N TYR A 282 -25.47 32.53 -56.55
CA TYR A 282 -26.42 33.62 -56.26
C TYR A 282 -25.81 34.99 -55.93
N VAL A 283 -25.05 35.53 -56.89
CA VAL A 283 -25.26 36.92 -57.35
C VAL A 283 -25.23 36.87 -58.88
N ARG A 284 -26.41 36.97 -59.49
CA ARG A 284 -26.64 37.52 -60.83
C ARG A 284 -27.71 38.57 -60.67
#